data_AF-A0ABD2X6T0-F1
#
_entry.id   AF-A0ABD2X6T0-F1
#
_cell.length_a   1.000
_cell.length_b   1.000
_cell.length_c   1.000
_cell.angle_alpha   90.00
_cell.angle_beta   90.00
_cell.angle_gamma   90.00
#
_symmetry.space_group_name_H-M   'P 1'
#
loop_
_entity.id
_entity.type
_entity.pdbx_description
1 polymer ?
#
loop_
_entity_poly.entity_id
_entity_poly.type
_entity_poly.pdbx_seq_one_letter_code
_entity_poly.pdbx_strand_id
1 'polypeptide(L)'
;MYVLFQVKSICNNDIIMVMLAKNGNLHIKSLRELLKLFQSGSCNHQSHDNIEPKFLLTKKSQIYMEQTIKERSDPKLVYMIFQRSFLRLRLCASMSMKHVTSNMRKLQDRFCQLNVSFQGLGKKFMLNISTPLLKNTCQESLFIILRSENLITRKKIINLPTSILHLNVPFEFENDSKSSRKIQILLCKFNSINPVCSTDIVIGRE
;
A
#
# COMPACT_ATOMS: atom_id res chain seq x y z
N MET A 1 -12.86 -32.31 34.28
CA MET A 1 -14.25 -31.93 34.63
C MET A 1 -14.69 -32.89 35.72
N TYR A 2 -14.95 -32.36 36.91
CA TYR A 2 -15.26 -33.13 38.12
C TYR A 2 -16.73 -32.93 38.44
N VAL A 3 -17.41 -33.98 38.90
CA VAL A 3 -18.75 -33.82 39.48
C VAL A 3 -18.56 -33.67 40.98
N LEU A 4 -19.04 -32.55 41.51
CA LEU A 4 -18.85 -32.17 42.90
C LEU A 4 -20.09 -32.53 43.70
N PHE A 5 -19.93 -33.32 44.76
CA PHE A 5 -20.99 -33.60 45.71
C PHE A 5 -20.61 -33.05 47.09
N GLN A 6 -21.44 -32.15 47.60
CA GLN A 6 -21.34 -31.69 48.98
C GLN A 6 -22.17 -32.65 49.84
N VAL A 7 -21.50 -33.44 50.67
CA VAL A 7 -22.19 -34.37 51.58
C VAL A 7 -21.99 -33.89 53.00
N LYS A 8 -23.09 -33.54 53.66
CA LYS A 8 -23.09 -33.13 55.06
C LYS A 8 -23.21 -34.39 55.92
N SER A 9 -22.20 -34.68 56.75
CA SER A 9 -22.28 -35.80 57.68
C SER A 9 -23.31 -35.49 58.76
N ILE A 10 -24.21 -36.44 59.03
CA ILE A 10 -25.33 -36.25 59.97
C ILE A 10 -24.89 -36.48 61.43
N CYS A 11 -23.77 -37.18 61.67
CA CYS A 11 -23.35 -37.54 63.04
C CYS A 11 -22.27 -36.65 63.65
N ASN A 12 -21.48 -35.93 62.85
CA ASN A 12 -20.53 -34.92 63.31
C ASN A 12 -20.64 -33.72 62.36
N ASN A 13 -20.70 -32.49 62.88
CA ASN A 13 -20.87 -31.23 62.13
C ASN A 13 -19.68 -30.88 61.18
N ASP A 14 -19.07 -31.88 60.56
CA ASP A 14 -18.01 -31.76 59.59
C ASP A 14 -18.57 -31.70 58.17
N ILE A 15 -18.17 -30.64 57.46
CA ILE A 15 -18.44 -30.51 56.03
C ILE A 15 -17.33 -31.24 55.28
N ILE A 16 -17.70 -32.35 54.66
CA ILE A 16 -16.80 -33.20 53.89
C ILE A 16 -17.09 -32.96 52.40
N MET A 17 -16.04 -32.67 51.64
CA MET A 17 -16.13 -32.48 50.20
C MET A 17 -15.71 -33.75 49.49
N VAL A 18 -16.61 -34.31 48.69
CA VAL A 18 -16.37 -35.52 47.92
C VAL A 18 -16.36 -35.18 46.45
N MET A 19 -15.26 -35.51 45.78
CA MET A 19 -15.04 -35.23 44.37
C MET A 19 -14.79 -36.52 43.62
N LEU A 20 -15.59 -36.77 42.59
CA LEU A 20 -15.35 -37.89 41.69
C LEU A 20 -14.70 -37.37 40.40
N ALA A 21 -13.50 -37.85 40.14
CA ALA A 21 -12.73 -37.53 38.95
C ALA A 21 -13.29 -38.28 37.74
N LYS A 22 -13.10 -37.71 36.54
CA LYS A 22 -13.60 -38.28 35.29
C LYS A 22 -13.02 -39.68 34.97
N ASN A 23 -11.90 -40.04 35.58
CA ASN A 23 -11.27 -41.36 35.49
C ASN A 23 -11.79 -42.35 36.56
N GLY A 24 -12.82 -41.99 37.33
CA GLY A 24 -13.43 -42.84 38.36
C GLY A 24 -12.80 -42.71 39.75
N ASN A 25 -11.72 -41.94 39.90
CA ASN A 25 -11.05 -41.79 41.19
C ASN A 25 -11.86 -40.91 42.15
N LEU A 26 -12.01 -41.37 43.40
CA LEU A 26 -12.71 -40.65 44.45
C LEU A 26 -11.71 -39.90 45.34
N HIS A 27 -11.90 -38.60 45.49
CA HIS A 27 -11.13 -37.75 46.40
C HIS A 27 -12.05 -37.18 47.48
N ILE A 28 -11.74 -37.46 48.74
CA ILE A 28 -12.50 -37.00 49.91
C ILE A 28 -11.59 -36.06 50.70
N LYS A 29 -12.03 -34.83 50.97
CA LYS A 29 -11.29 -33.85 51.79
C LYS A 29 -12.19 -33.23 52.85
N SER A 30 -11.67 -33.12 54.08
CA SER A 30 -12.33 -32.41 55.18
C SER A 30 -11.98 -30.93 55.13
N LEU A 31 -12.99 -30.05 55.22
CA LEU A 31 -12.79 -28.61 55.04
C LEU A 31 -12.10 -27.92 56.24
N ARG A 32 -12.00 -28.57 57.41
CA ARG A 32 -11.28 -28.01 58.57
C ARG A 32 -9.78 -27.83 58.34
N GLU A 33 -9.17 -28.66 57.49
CA GLU A 33 -7.73 -28.55 57.17
C GLU A 33 -7.43 -27.48 56.11
N LEU A 34 -8.37 -27.20 55.21
CA LEU A 34 -8.18 -26.19 54.16
C LEU A 34 -8.21 -24.75 54.71
N LEU A 35 -8.95 -24.50 55.78
CA LEU A 35 -8.99 -23.19 56.45
C LEU A 35 -7.65 -22.79 57.09
N LYS A 36 -6.83 -23.77 57.50
CA LYS A 36 -5.48 -23.52 58.04
C LYS A 36 -4.46 -23.14 56.96
N LEU A 37 -4.68 -23.53 55.71
CA LEU A 37 -3.77 -23.26 54.57
C LEU A 37 -3.92 -21.84 54.01
N PHE A 38 -5.05 -21.17 54.22
CA PHE A 38 -5.27 -19.80 53.73
C PHE A 38 -4.73 -18.71 54.68
N GLN A 39 -4.23 -19.07 55.87
CA GLN A 39 -3.80 -18.09 56.89
C GLN A 39 -2.28 -17.93 57.02
N SER A 40 -1.45 -18.71 56.32
CA SER A 40 0.01 -18.67 56.46
C SER A 40 0.73 -18.83 55.13
N GLY A 41 1.22 -17.70 54.58
CA GLY A 41 2.07 -17.72 53.39
C GLY A 41 2.31 -16.36 52.72
N SER A 42 2.73 -15.34 53.47
CA SER A 42 3.36 -14.15 52.85
C SER A 42 4.77 -14.53 52.39
N CYS A 43 4.88 -15.08 51.18
CA CYS A 43 6.16 -15.21 50.51
C CYS A 43 6.49 -13.88 49.83
N ASN A 44 7.49 -13.16 50.36
CA ASN A 44 8.17 -12.09 49.65
C ASN A 44 8.90 -12.67 48.44
N HIS A 45 8.20 -12.81 47.32
CA HIS A 45 8.87 -12.92 46.03
C HIS A 45 9.28 -11.51 45.61
N GLN A 46 10.59 -11.27 45.59
CA GLN A 46 11.18 -10.21 44.78
C GLN A 46 10.79 -10.48 43.33
N SER A 47 9.69 -9.88 42.88
CA SER A 47 9.37 -9.81 41.46
C SER A 47 10.42 -8.89 40.83
N HIS A 48 11.28 -9.48 39.99
CA HIS A 48 11.94 -8.77 38.90
C HIS A 48 11.02 -7.68 38.36
N ASP A 49 11.57 -6.48 38.17
CA ASP A 49 10.91 -5.34 37.54
C ASP A 49 10.20 -5.79 36.24
N ASN A 50 8.91 -6.10 36.36
CA ASN A 50 8.00 -6.14 35.24
C ASN A 50 7.82 -4.69 34.84
N ILE A 51 8.66 -4.24 33.91
CA ILE A 51 8.42 -3.02 33.14
C ILE A 51 7.07 -3.22 32.48
N GLU A 52 6.01 -2.74 33.12
CA GLU A 52 4.70 -2.59 32.50
C GLU A 52 4.94 -1.95 31.12
N PRO A 53 4.30 -2.43 30.04
CA PRO A 53 4.44 -1.80 28.74
C PRO A 53 3.89 -0.39 28.87
N LYS A 54 4.77 0.58 29.13
CA LYS A 54 4.45 2.00 29.15
C LYS A 54 3.98 2.32 27.75
N PHE A 55 2.68 2.46 27.60
CA PHE A 55 2.10 2.91 26.34
C PHE A 55 2.77 4.23 25.96
N LEU A 56 3.58 4.20 24.90
CA LEU A 56 4.24 5.37 24.33
C LEU A 56 3.20 6.20 23.57
N LEU A 57 2.23 6.78 24.30
CA LEU A 57 1.32 7.75 23.72
C LEU A 57 2.03 9.09 23.63
N THR A 58 2.07 9.63 22.42
CA THR A 58 2.53 10.99 22.18
C THR A 58 1.64 11.97 22.95
N LYS A 59 2.25 12.83 23.77
CA LYS A 59 1.53 13.88 24.50
C LYS A 59 0.99 14.91 23.51
N LYS A 60 -0.28 15.30 23.67
CA LYS A 60 -0.89 16.37 22.89
C LYS A 60 -0.22 17.70 23.24
N SER A 61 0.19 18.46 22.22
CA SER A 61 0.80 19.77 22.39
C SER A 61 -0.25 20.85 22.65
N GLN A 62 0.21 22.03 23.08
CA GLN A 62 -0.65 23.20 23.23
C GLN A 62 -1.34 23.59 21.91
N ILE A 63 -0.63 23.48 20.78
CA ILE A 63 -1.17 23.76 19.44
C ILE A 63 -2.40 22.89 19.14
N TYR A 64 -2.36 21.60 19.52
CA TYR A 64 -3.50 20.70 19.36
C TYR A 64 -4.72 21.17 20.16
N MET A 65 -4.51 21.65 21.40
CA MET A 65 -5.60 22.16 22.24
C MET A 65 -6.22 23.42 21.64
N GLU A 66 -5.39 24.38 21.22
CA GLU A 66 -5.85 25.62 20.60
C GLU A 66 -6.62 25.36 19.30
N GLN A 67 -6.14 24.42 18.47
CA GLN A 67 -6.85 24.01 17.26
C GLN A 67 -8.22 23.40 17.59
N THR A 68 -8.29 22.52 18.61
CA THR A 68 -9.56 21.90 19.03
C THR A 68 -10.57 22.95 19.49
N ILE A 69 -10.13 23.99 20.20
CA ILE A 69 -11.00 25.08 20.65
C ILE A 69 -11.56 25.85 19.44
N LYS A 70 -10.69 26.18 18.46
CA LYS A 70 -11.11 26.87 17.22
C LYS A 70 -12.08 26.05 16.37
N GLU A 71 -11.85 24.74 16.25
CA GLU A 71 -12.74 23.84 15.52
C GLU A 71 -14.11 23.71 16.20
N ARG A 72 -14.14 23.75 17.54
CA ARG A 72 -15.39 23.72 18.32
C ARG A 72 -16.15 25.04 18.32
N SER A 73 -15.48 26.19 18.16
CA SER A 73 -16.17 27.48 18.13
C SER A 73 -17.03 27.67 16.90
N ASP A 74 -16.64 27.11 15.74
CA ASP A 74 -17.46 27.15 14.52
C ASP A 74 -17.35 25.87 13.68
N PRO A 75 -17.98 24.78 14.12
CA PRO A 75 -17.90 23.49 13.42
C PRO A 75 -18.64 23.51 12.08
N LYS A 76 -19.68 24.35 11.95
CA LYS A 76 -20.49 24.45 10.73
C LYS A 76 -19.69 25.09 9.60
N LEU A 77 -18.98 26.17 9.88
CA LEU A 77 -18.11 26.83 8.90
C LEU A 77 -16.99 25.89 8.44
N VAL A 78 -16.32 25.19 9.36
CA VAL A 78 -15.27 24.21 9.04
C VAL A 78 -15.81 23.13 8.12
N TYR A 79 -16.98 22.57 8.45
CA TYR A 79 -17.64 21.57 7.61
C TYR A 79 -17.99 22.11 6.21
N MET A 80 -18.57 23.31 6.12
CA MET A 80 -18.93 23.92 4.85
C MET A 80 -17.72 24.21 3.96
N ILE A 81 -16.63 24.73 4.54
CA ILE A 81 -15.37 24.96 3.83
C ILE A 81 -14.81 23.64 3.31
N PHE A 82 -14.80 22.60 4.14
CA PHE A 82 -14.34 21.27 3.74
C PHE A 82 -15.17 20.72 2.56
N GLN A 83 -16.49 20.71 2.68
CA GLN A 83 -17.37 20.17 1.62
C GLN A 83 -17.21 20.93 0.30
N ARG A 84 -17.18 22.27 0.34
CA ARG A 84 -16.96 23.10 -0.83
C ARG A 84 -15.62 22.80 -1.49
N SER A 85 -14.56 22.66 -0.70
CA SER A 85 -13.21 22.40 -1.20
C SER A 85 -13.07 21.00 -1.76
N PHE A 86 -13.69 20.02 -1.10
CA PHE A 86 -13.72 18.63 -1.54
C PHE A 86 -14.47 18.46 -2.87
N LEU A 87 -15.61 19.15 -3.04
CA LEU A 87 -16.34 19.17 -4.31
C LEU A 87 -15.50 19.78 -5.44
N ARG A 88 -14.80 20.88 -5.17
CA ARG A 88 -13.86 21.49 -6.12
C ARG A 88 -12.73 20.53 -6.49
N LEU A 89 -12.15 19.83 -5.51
CA LEU A 89 -11.11 18.82 -5.76
C LEU A 89 -11.64 17.70 -6.67
N ARG A 90 -12.83 17.18 -6.39
CA ARG A 90 -13.47 16.15 -7.25
C ARG A 90 -13.70 16.65 -8.66
N LEU A 91 -14.16 17.89 -8.82
CA LEU A 91 -14.35 18.50 -10.13
C LEU A 91 -13.00 18.65 -10.86
N CYS A 92 -11.99 19.22 -10.21
CA CYS A 92 -10.65 19.38 -10.78
C CYS A 92 -10.05 18.03 -11.18
N ALA A 93 -10.12 17.02 -10.32
CA ALA A 93 -9.63 15.68 -10.61
C ALA A 93 -10.36 15.06 -11.81
N SER A 94 -11.69 15.22 -11.88
CA SER A 94 -12.49 14.70 -13.00
C SER A 94 -12.18 15.43 -14.31
N MET A 95 -12.00 16.75 -14.27
CA MET A 95 -11.60 17.55 -15.43
C MET A 95 -10.19 17.17 -15.89
N SER A 96 -9.22 17.07 -14.98
CA SER A 96 -7.87 16.61 -15.28
C SER A 96 -7.87 15.20 -15.86
N MET A 97 -8.67 14.28 -15.31
CA MET A 97 -8.82 12.93 -15.85
C MET A 97 -9.47 12.95 -17.24
N LYS A 98 -10.44 13.84 -17.50
CA LYS A 98 -11.02 14.04 -18.84
C LYS A 98 -9.98 14.56 -19.84
N HIS A 99 -9.12 15.48 -19.42
CA HIS A 99 -8.01 15.99 -20.25
C HIS A 99 -6.95 14.90 -20.51
N VAL A 100 -6.60 14.12 -19.50
CA VAL A 100 -5.69 12.98 -19.64
C VAL A 100 -6.32 11.94 -20.55
N THR A 101 -7.58 11.57 -20.34
CA THR A 101 -8.26 10.60 -21.21
C THR A 101 -8.52 11.15 -22.61
N SER A 102 -8.67 12.46 -22.85
CA SER A 102 -8.79 13.02 -24.20
C SER A 102 -7.46 13.01 -24.95
N ASN A 103 -6.35 13.21 -24.25
CA ASN A 103 -5.00 13.24 -24.83
C ASN A 103 -4.35 11.84 -24.86
N MET A 104 -4.76 10.97 -23.94
CA MET A 104 -4.35 9.58 -23.76
C MET A 104 -5.61 8.70 -23.87
N ARG A 105 -6.38 8.85 -24.96
CA ARG A 105 -7.52 7.98 -25.23
C ARG A 105 -6.99 6.58 -25.45
N LYS A 106 -7.07 5.78 -24.37
CA LYS A 106 -6.97 4.33 -24.27
C LYS A 106 -5.77 3.81 -23.46
N LEU A 107 -5.83 4.03 -22.14
CA LEU A 107 -5.54 2.97 -21.14
C LEU A 107 -6.54 1.78 -21.26
N GLN A 108 -7.10 1.50 -22.46
CA GLN A 108 -8.08 0.42 -22.64
C GLN A 108 -7.42 -0.95 -22.55
N ASP A 109 -6.14 -1.06 -22.90
CA ASP A 109 -5.35 -2.24 -22.57
C ASP A 109 -4.42 -1.91 -21.41
N ARG A 110 -4.87 -2.23 -20.19
CA ARG A 110 -4.03 -2.25 -18.98
C ARG A 110 -2.90 -3.29 -19.06
N PHE A 111 -2.71 -3.91 -20.22
CA PHE A 111 -1.85 -5.06 -20.45
C PHE A 111 -0.46 -4.70 -20.97
N CYS A 112 -0.24 -3.43 -21.35
CA CYS A 112 1.02 -2.95 -21.91
C CYS A 112 1.49 -1.70 -21.15
N GLN A 113 2.43 -1.90 -20.22
CA GLN A 113 3.17 -0.80 -19.61
C GLN A 113 4.38 -0.48 -20.49
N LEU A 114 4.60 0.80 -20.80
CA LEU A 114 5.78 1.24 -21.54
C LEU A 114 6.76 1.86 -20.53
N ASN A 115 7.81 1.11 -20.23
CA ASN A 115 8.88 1.55 -19.35
C ASN A 115 10.04 2.01 -20.21
N VAL A 116 10.41 3.27 -20.08
CA VAL A 116 11.50 3.83 -20.87
C VAL A 116 12.55 4.40 -19.95
N SER A 117 13.76 3.86 -20.05
CA SER A 117 14.92 4.41 -19.39
C SER A 117 15.96 4.87 -20.40
N PHE A 118 16.82 5.74 -19.93
CA PHE A 118 17.78 6.46 -20.73
C PHE A 118 19.18 6.14 -20.25
N GLN A 119 20.06 5.78 -21.17
CA GLN A 119 21.46 5.50 -20.85
C GLN A 119 22.37 6.25 -21.81
N GLY A 120 23.25 7.08 -21.27
CA GLY A 120 24.24 7.84 -22.03
C GLY A 120 24.36 9.29 -21.55
N LEU A 121 25.46 9.93 -21.93
CA LEU A 121 25.77 11.33 -21.66
C LEU A 121 26.18 12.00 -22.98
N GLY A 122 25.76 13.24 -23.21
CA GLY A 122 26.19 14.04 -24.37
C GLY A 122 25.22 14.01 -25.56
N LYS A 123 25.68 13.56 -26.73
CA LYS A 123 24.90 13.57 -28.00
C LYS A 123 24.39 12.18 -28.40
N LYS A 124 24.91 11.13 -27.77
CA LYS A 124 24.58 9.73 -28.04
C LYS A 124 23.91 9.13 -26.82
N PHE A 125 22.77 8.51 -27.05
CA PHE A 125 21.97 7.94 -25.99
C PHE A 125 21.35 6.62 -26.44
N MET A 126 21.00 5.80 -25.46
CA MET A 126 20.37 4.51 -25.67
C MET A 126 19.05 4.48 -24.90
N LEU A 127 17.99 4.11 -25.62
CA LEU A 127 16.62 4.13 -25.12
C LEU A 127 16.30 2.70 -24.79
N ASN A 128 16.19 2.41 -23.51
CA ASN A 128 15.86 1.08 -23.05
C ASN A 128 14.34 1.07 -22.89
N ILE A 129 13.67 0.53 -23.90
CA ILE A 129 12.23 0.39 -23.91
C ILE A 129 11.90 -1.00 -23.40
N SER A 130 11.06 -1.10 -22.39
CA SER A 130 10.56 -2.37 -21.90
C SER A 130 9.05 -2.37 -21.80
N THR A 131 8.47 -3.44 -22.32
CA THR A 131 7.03 -3.66 -22.35
C THR A 131 6.74 -5.01 -21.73
N PRO A 132 6.47 -5.09 -20.42
CA PRO A 132 5.94 -6.31 -19.84
C PRO A 132 4.56 -6.58 -20.47
N LEU A 133 4.53 -7.44 -21.48
CA LEU A 133 3.29 -7.93 -22.06
C LEU A 133 2.67 -8.92 -21.08
N LEU A 134 1.47 -8.62 -20.59
CA LEU A 134 0.65 -9.62 -19.93
C LEU A 134 0.18 -10.63 -21.00
N LYS A 135 0.37 -11.93 -20.71
CA LYS A 135 0.34 -13.11 -21.62
C LYS A 135 -0.78 -13.22 -22.67
N ASN A 136 -1.79 -12.37 -22.67
CA ASN A 136 -2.96 -12.45 -23.55
C ASN A 136 -2.92 -11.53 -24.79
N THR A 137 -1.93 -10.66 -24.96
CA THR A 137 -1.83 -9.73 -26.11
C THR A 137 -0.77 -10.12 -27.16
N CYS A 138 -0.09 -11.27 -26.98
CA CYS A 138 1.05 -11.73 -27.80
C CYS A 138 0.75 -12.04 -29.29
N GLN A 139 -0.49 -11.91 -29.76
CA GLN A 139 -0.85 -12.24 -31.14
C GLN A 139 -0.85 -11.05 -32.10
N GLU A 140 -0.62 -9.84 -31.60
CA GLU A 140 -0.79 -8.62 -32.38
C GLU A 140 0.57 -7.99 -32.69
N SER A 141 0.81 -7.65 -33.96
CA SER A 141 2.04 -6.97 -34.37
C SER A 141 2.03 -5.53 -33.85
N LEU A 142 2.89 -5.27 -32.86
CA LEU A 142 3.08 -3.96 -32.24
C LEU A 142 4.26 -3.24 -32.89
N PHE A 143 4.22 -1.91 -32.91
CA PHE A 143 5.33 -1.07 -33.35
C PHE A 143 5.41 0.20 -32.51
N ILE A 144 6.62 0.73 -32.38
CA ILE A 144 6.89 1.99 -31.68
C ILE A 144 7.17 3.08 -32.68
N ILE A 145 6.55 4.25 -32.47
CA ILE A 145 6.85 5.50 -33.15
C ILE A 145 7.51 6.45 -32.17
N LEU A 146 8.63 7.03 -32.59
CA LEU A 146 9.31 8.11 -31.88
C LEU A 146 8.97 9.43 -32.56
N ARG A 147 8.27 10.32 -31.85
CA ARG A 147 7.90 11.66 -32.33
C ARG A 147 8.70 12.72 -31.56
N SER A 148 9.52 13.46 -32.30
CA SER A 148 10.13 14.71 -31.82
C SER A 148 10.44 15.61 -33.00
N GLU A 149 10.42 16.92 -32.78
CA GLU A 149 10.66 17.94 -33.80
C GLU A 149 12.12 17.96 -34.27
N ASN A 150 13.06 17.53 -33.41
CA ASN A 150 14.52 17.68 -33.64
C ASN A 150 15.31 16.36 -33.52
N LEU A 151 14.65 15.21 -33.69
CA LEU A 151 15.32 13.90 -33.68
C LEU A 151 15.79 13.53 -35.09
N ILE A 152 17.10 13.34 -35.26
CA ILE A 152 17.69 12.65 -36.42
C ILE A 152 17.90 11.19 -36.05
N THR A 153 16.79 10.44 -35.98
CA THR A 153 16.87 8.99 -35.79
C THR A 153 16.87 8.28 -37.15
N ARG A 154 17.77 7.31 -37.32
CA ARG A 154 17.79 6.41 -38.49
C ARG A 154 16.54 5.51 -38.56
N LYS A 155 15.89 5.28 -37.41
CA LYS A 155 14.66 4.48 -37.28
C LYS A 155 13.65 5.22 -36.41
N LYS A 156 12.69 5.90 -37.04
CA LYS A 156 11.55 6.56 -36.37
C LYS A 156 10.44 5.57 -36.01
N ILE A 157 10.35 4.47 -36.76
CA ILE A 157 9.38 3.39 -36.59
C ILE A 157 10.16 2.11 -36.32
N ILE A 158 9.79 1.41 -35.26
CA ILE A 158 10.45 0.18 -34.85
C ILE A 158 9.40 -0.88 -34.60
N ASN A 159 9.43 -1.93 -35.42
CA ASN A 159 8.52 -3.07 -35.25
C ASN A 159 8.97 -3.88 -34.04
N LEU A 160 8.04 -4.16 -33.12
CA LEU A 160 8.32 -5.04 -31.99
C LEU A 160 8.02 -6.46 -32.43
N PRO A 161 9.01 -7.36 -32.40
CA PRO A 161 8.72 -8.78 -32.49
C PRO A 161 7.84 -9.17 -31.29
N THR A 162 6.85 -10.03 -31.54
CA THR A 162 5.76 -10.40 -30.63
C THR A 162 6.21 -11.01 -29.30
N SER A 163 7.50 -11.35 -29.16
CA SER A 163 8.10 -12.04 -28.03
C SER A 163 9.10 -11.22 -27.21
N ILE A 164 9.45 -9.98 -27.61
CA ILE A 164 10.48 -9.21 -26.92
C ILE A 164 9.87 -8.29 -25.84
N LEU A 165 10.30 -8.49 -24.60
CA LEU A 165 9.95 -7.65 -23.43
C LEU A 165 10.86 -6.42 -23.28
N HIS A 166 12.04 -6.42 -23.90
CA HIS A 166 13.08 -5.41 -23.72
C HIS A 166 13.78 -5.10 -25.05
N LEU A 167 13.69 -3.85 -25.50
CA LEU A 167 14.28 -3.36 -26.73
C LEU A 167 15.18 -2.15 -26.43
N ASN A 168 16.45 -2.27 -26.81
CA ASN A 168 17.39 -1.16 -26.72
C ASN A 168 17.49 -0.49 -28.09
N VAL A 169 17.12 0.79 -28.14
CA VAL A 169 17.14 1.59 -29.36
C VAL A 169 18.23 2.65 -29.23
N PRO A 170 19.32 2.58 -30.01
CA PRO A 170 20.32 3.64 -30.01
C PRO A 170 19.78 4.88 -30.75
N PHE A 171 20.07 6.06 -30.22
CA PHE A 171 19.69 7.33 -30.81
C PHE A 171 20.78 8.39 -30.64
N GLU A 172 20.86 9.29 -31.62
CA GLU A 172 21.77 10.43 -31.61
C GLU A 172 20.95 11.70 -31.83
N PHE A 173 21.27 12.77 -31.11
CA PHE A 173 20.69 14.09 -31.37
C PHE A 173 21.64 14.92 -32.20
N GLU A 174 21.07 15.64 -33.16
CA GLU A 174 21.78 16.76 -33.78
C GLU A 174 21.57 18.01 -32.92
N ASN A 175 22.69 18.54 -32.44
CA ASN A 175 22.89 19.90 -31.93
C ASN A 175 22.61 20.31 -30.46
N ASP A 176 23.53 21.17 -30.00
CA ASP A 176 23.81 21.69 -28.66
C ASP A 176 22.90 22.85 -28.18
N SER A 177 21.59 22.86 -28.48
CA SER A 177 20.75 23.93 -27.95
C SER A 177 20.29 23.68 -26.50
N LYS A 178 20.36 24.73 -25.69
CA LYS A 178 20.11 24.83 -24.24
C LYS A 178 18.66 24.56 -23.79
N SER A 179 17.77 24.13 -24.69
CA SER A 179 16.36 23.90 -24.38
C SER A 179 16.07 22.46 -24.01
N SER A 180 15.20 22.28 -23.00
CA SER A 180 14.61 20.99 -22.69
C SER A 180 13.77 20.52 -23.87
N ARG A 181 14.00 19.28 -24.31
CA ARG A 181 13.34 18.70 -25.47
C ARG A 181 12.43 17.57 -25.05
N LYS A 182 11.21 17.57 -25.57
CA LYS A 182 10.22 16.52 -25.31
C LYS A 182 10.23 15.50 -26.46
N ILE A 183 10.29 14.22 -26.11
CA ILE A 183 10.20 13.09 -27.03
C ILE A 183 8.99 12.30 -26.63
N GLN A 184 8.05 12.20 -27.57
CA GLN A 184 6.86 11.40 -27.39
C GLN A 184 7.08 10.02 -28.01
N ILE A 185 6.96 8.99 -27.20
CA ILE A 185 7.08 7.60 -27.59
C ILE A 185 5.68 7.02 -27.63
N LEU A 186 5.29 6.50 -28.79
CA LEU A 186 3.96 5.96 -29.03
C LEU A 186 4.09 4.47 -29.32
N LEU A 187 3.40 3.64 -28.55
CA LEU A 187 3.21 2.22 -28.84
C LEU A 187 1.90 2.07 -29.62
N CYS A 188 1.97 1.51 -30.81
CA CYS A 188 0.83 1.36 -31.72
C CYS A 188 0.65 -0.11 -32.12
N LYS A 189 -0.60 -0.48 -32.42
CA LYS A 189 -0.95 -1.78 -32.98
C LYS A 189 -1.16 -1.63 -34.49
N PHE A 190 -0.78 -2.65 -35.25
CA PHE A 190 -1.08 -2.71 -36.68
C PHE A 190 -2.60 -2.59 -36.94
N ASN A 191 -2.98 -1.83 -37.97
CA ASN A 191 -4.36 -1.44 -38.27
C ASN A 191 -5.09 -0.59 -37.21
N SER A 192 -4.39 -0.03 -36.21
CA SER A 192 -4.96 0.95 -35.29
C SER A 192 -4.45 2.37 -35.60
N ILE A 193 -5.37 3.32 -35.72
CA ILE A 193 -5.04 4.74 -35.92
C ILE A 193 -4.56 5.40 -34.62
N ASN A 194 -4.98 4.85 -33.47
CA ASN A 194 -4.71 5.40 -32.15
C ASN A 194 -3.63 4.57 -31.42
N PRO A 195 -2.68 5.22 -30.73
CA PRO A 195 -1.68 4.52 -29.92
C PRO A 195 -2.33 3.77 -28.75
N VAL A 196 -1.78 2.60 -28.43
CA VAL A 196 -2.11 1.76 -27.27
C VAL A 196 -1.56 2.39 -25.99
N CYS A 197 -0.34 2.93 -26.05
CA CYS A 197 0.29 3.62 -24.92
C CYS A 197 1.15 4.77 -25.44
N SER A 198 1.27 5.83 -24.67
CA SER A 198 2.18 6.93 -24.96
C SER A 198 2.91 7.37 -23.69
N THR A 199 4.21 7.64 -23.86
CA THR A 199 5.05 8.17 -22.79
C THR A 199 5.89 9.30 -23.33
N ASP A 200 5.97 10.37 -22.57
CA ASP A 200 6.76 11.53 -22.93
C ASP A 200 8.02 11.58 -22.07
N ILE A 201 9.17 11.78 -22.71
CA ILE A 201 10.46 11.96 -22.03
C ILE A 201 10.93 13.38 -22.29
N VAL A 202 11.33 14.07 -21.23
CA VAL A 202 11.95 15.38 -21.33
C VAL A 202 13.45 15.23 -21.12
N ILE A 203 14.23 15.60 -22.12
CA ILE A 203 15.69 15.65 -22.05
C ILE A 203 16.06 17.13 -21.89
N GLY A 204 16.42 17.50 -20.66
CA GLY A 204 17.06 18.77 -20.34
C GLY A 204 18.49 18.54 -19.85
N ARG A 205 19.34 19.56 -19.94
CA ARG A 205 20.52 19.62 -19.05
C ARG A 205 20.03 20.10 -17.68
N GLU A 206 20.50 19.47 -16.62
CA GLU A 206 20.54 20.09 -15.28
C GLU A 206 21.42 21.34 -15.31
#